data_AF-D5H4V4-F1
#
_entry.id   AF-D5H4V4-F1
#
_cell.length_a   1.000
_cell.length_b   1.000
_cell.length_c   1.000
_cell.angle_alpha   90.00
_cell.angle_beta   90.00
_cell.angle_gamma   90.00
#
_symmetry.space_group_name_H-M   'P 1'
#
loop_
_entity.id
_entity.type
_entity.pdbx_description
1 polymer ?
#
loop_
_entity_poly.entity_id
_entity_poly.type
_entity_poly.pdbx_seq_one_letter_code
_entity_poly.pdbx_strand_id
1 'polypeptide(L)' 'MFDEEHFPREYECEGCSTTATVTHEDVQDVPSFLAATTVAEAVEYVMTERRRWSLQSFEGAFCPACMEETD' A
#
# COMPACT_ATOMS: atom_id res chain seq x y z
N MET A 1 16.09 -0.65 6.04
CA MET A 1 16.14 -1.75 5.07
C MET A 1 14.74 -2.33 5.02
N PHE A 2 14.34 -2.98 3.92
CA PHE A 2 13.08 -3.73 3.91
C PHE A 2 13.32 -5.01 4.69
N ASP A 3 13.26 -4.94 6.01
CA ASP A 3 13.40 -6.12 6.87
C ASP A 3 12.07 -6.88 6.89
N GLU A 4 12.13 -8.22 6.81
CA GLU A 4 10.95 -9.10 6.79
C GLU A 4 10.05 -8.88 8.01
N GLU A 5 10.61 -8.45 9.15
CA GLU A 5 9.90 -8.16 10.41
C GLU A 5 8.85 -7.05 10.29
N HIS A 6 8.93 -6.21 9.26
CA HIS A 6 7.94 -5.16 9.02
C HIS A 6 6.73 -5.61 8.19
N PHE A 7 6.70 -6.87 7.77
CA PHE A 7 5.68 -7.45 6.89
C PHE A 7 5.06 -8.71 7.51
N PRO A 8 3.81 -9.06 7.17
CA PRO A 8 2.91 -8.35 6.25
C PRO A 8 2.34 -7.05 6.84
N ARG A 9 2.02 -6.10 5.98
CA ARG A 9 1.20 -4.93 6.35
C ARG A 9 -0.18 -5.06 5.73
N GLU A 10 -1.20 -5.06 6.57
CA GLU A 10 -2.59 -5.17 6.18
C GLU A 10 -3.27 -3.81 6.19
N TYR A 11 -4.09 -3.56 5.17
CA TYR A 11 -4.90 -2.37 5.00
C TYR A 11 -6.34 -2.82 4.75
N GLU A 12 -7.29 -2.16 5.42
CA GLU A 12 -8.71 -2.37 5.20
C GLU A 12 -9.30 -1.13 4.53
N CYS A 13 -10.15 -1.35 3.53
CA CYS A 13 -10.86 -0.29 2.82
C CYS A 13 -12.01 0.22 3.69
N GLU A 14 -12.03 1.52 3.97
CA GLU A 14 -13.09 2.14 4.77
C GLU A 14 -14.47 2.09 4.07
N GLY A 15 -14.50 2.05 2.74
CA GLY A 15 -15.75 2.08 1.95
C GLY A 15 -16.47 0.73 1.83
N CYS A 16 -15.73 -0.38 1.80
CA CYS A 16 -16.31 -1.71 1.53
C CYS A 16 -15.69 -2.85 2.35
N SER A 17 -14.81 -2.54 3.31
CA SER A 17 -14.08 -3.52 4.12
C SER A 17 -13.26 -4.55 3.32
N THR A 18 -13.00 -4.28 2.04
CA THR A 18 -12.03 -5.06 1.27
C THR A 18 -10.66 -4.87 1.90
N THR A 19 -9.86 -5.93 2.01
CA THR A 19 -8.51 -5.87 2.57
C THR A 19 -7.44 -6.00 1.50
N ALA A 20 -6.28 -5.40 1.74
CA ALA A 20 -5.07 -5.57 0.95
C ALA A 20 -3.87 -5.80 1.87
N THR A 21 -3.05 -6.79 1.51
CA THR A 21 -1.87 -7.17 2.27
C THR A 21 -0.61 -6.93 1.45
N VAL A 22 0.30 -6.09 1.94
CA VAL A 22 1.63 -5.89 1.35
C VAL A 22 2.61 -6.84 2.03
N THR A 23 3.22 -7.73 1.26
CA THR A 23 4.22 -8.68 1.72
C THR A 23 5.63 -8.12 1.51
N HIS A 24 6.63 -8.79 2.09
CA HIS A 24 8.02 -8.43 1.86
C HIS A 24 8.42 -8.57 0.39
N GLU A 25 7.88 -9.57 -0.32
CA GLU A 25 8.13 -9.78 -1.75
C GLU A 25 7.61 -8.61 -2.61
N ASP A 26 6.46 -8.01 -2.25
CA ASP A 26 5.93 -6.85 -2.96
C ASP A 26 6.91 -5.66 -2.94
N VAL A 27 7.64 -5.47 -1.83
CA VAL A 27 8.62 -4.39 -1.69
C VAL A 27 10.01 -4.75 -2.22
N GLN A 28 10.32 -6.02 -2.46
CA GLN A 28 11.57 -6.42 -3.12
C GLN A 28 11.58 -6.04 -4.60
N ASP A 29 10.41 -5.95 -5.22
CA ASP A 29 10.25 -5.64 -6.64
C ASP A 29 10.08 -4.12 -6.91
N VAL A 30 10.18 -3.27 -5.89
CA VAL A 30 10.10 -1.81 -6.07
C VAL A 30 11.35 -1.28 -6.78
N PRO A 31 11.21 -0.17 -7.54
CA PRO A 31 12.35 0.46 -8.18
C PRO A 31 13.52 0.75 -7.22
N SER A 32 14.75 0.63 -7.73
CA SER A 32 15.97 0.78 -6.92
C SER A 32 16.13 2.14 -6.23
N PHE A 33 15.51 3.21 -6.76
CA PHE A 33 15.48 4.51 -6.11
C PHE A 33 14.65 4.53 -4.81
N LEU A 34 13.67 3.62 -4.68
CA LEU A 34 12.92 3.38 -3.45
C LEU A 34 13.60 2.34 -2.56
N ALA A 35 14.53 1.53 -3.05
CA ALA A 35 15.22 0.53 -2.23
C ALA A 35 16.04 1.12 -1.06
N ALA A 36 16.40 2.41 -1.14
CA ALA A 36 17.08 3.15 -0.07
C ALA A 36 16.12 3.91 0.87
N THR A 37 14.81 3.85 0.63
CA THR A 37 13.80 4.62 1.37
C THR A 37 13.26 3.88 2.60
N THR A 38 12.31 4.50 3.30
CA THR A 38 11.62 3.90 4.44
C THR A 38 10.64 2.81 3.99
N VAL A 39 10.39 1.83 4.88
CA VAL A 39 9.35 0.80 4.65
C VAL A 39 7.99 1.43 4.38
N ALA A 40 7.67 2.54 5.04
CA ALA A 40 6.41 3.24 4.87
C ALA A 40 6.22 3.76 3.43
N GLU A 41 7.25 4.40 2.87
CA GLU A 41 7.21 4.92 1.49
C GLU A 41 7.18 3.80 0.44
N ALA A 42 7.88 2.69 0.67
CA ALA A 42 7.81 1.55 -0.25
C ALA A 42 6.43 0.87 -0.23
N VAL A 43 5.83 0.72 0.94
CA VAL A 43 4.47 0.19 1.10
C VAL A 43 3.45 1.14 0.48
N GLU A 44 3.63 2.46 0.69
CA GLU A 44 2.80 3.48 0.05
C GLU A 44 2.87 3.36 -1.47
N TYR A 45 4.07 3.26 -2.05
CA TYR A 45 4.23 3.07 -3.50
C TYR A 45 3.53 1.80 -4.01
N VAL A 46 3.68 0.66 -3.33
CA VAL A 46 2.98 -0.57 -3.73
C VAL A 46 1.47 -0.37 -3.71
N MET A 47 0.94 0.24 -2.65
CA MET A 47 -0.49 0.46 -2.50
C MET A 47 -1.03 1.46 -3.54
N THR A 48 -0.39 2.61 -3.72
CA THR A 48 -0.87 3.70 -4.58
C THR A 48 -0.59 3.46 -6.06
N GLU A 49 0.65 3.10 -6.42
CA GLU A 49 1.06 3.02 -7.82
C GLU A 49 0.73 1.66 -8.45
N ARG A 50 0.95 0.56 -7.72
CA ARG A 50 0.72 -0.79 -8.26
C ARG A 50 -0.72 -1.25 -8.06
N ARG A 51 -1.25 -1.07 -6.85
CA ARG A 51 -2.58 -1.59 -6.48
C ARG A 51 -3.69 -0.55 -6.65
N ARG A 52 -3.34 0.71 -6.91
CA ARG A 52 -4.30 1.81 -7.10
C ARG A 52 -5.20 2.05 -5.89
N TRP A 53 -4.69 1.79 -4.69
CA TRP A 53 -5.33 2.17 -3.44
C TRP A 53 -4.97 3.61 -3.08
N SER A 54 -5.88 4.34 -2.46
CA SER A 54 -5.54 5.62 -1.85
C SER A 54 -5.32 5.41 -0.36
N LEU A 55 -4.13 5.77 0.12
CA LEU A 55 -3.81 5.85 1.53
C LEU A 55 -3.92 7.33 1.93
N GLN A 56 -5.13 7.79 2.26
CA GLN A 56 -5.26 9.16 2.74
C GLN A 56 -4.66 9.21 4.15
N SER A 57 -3.65 10.07 4.34
CA SER A 57 -2.83 10.12 5.57
C SER A 57 -3.62 10.36 6.86
N PHE A 58 -4.90 10.71 6.78
CA PHE A 58 -5.80 10.95 7.92
C PHE A 58 -7.16 10.23 7.85
N GLU A 59 -7.60 9.75 6.69
CA GLU A 59 -8.98 9.24 6.49
C GLU A 59 -9.06 7.73 6.25
N GLY A 60 -7.92 7.03 6.35
CA GLY A 60 -7.87 5.58 6.14
C GLY A 60 -7.52 5.19 4.70
N ALA A 61 -7.63 3.90 4.41
CA ALA A 61 -7.32 3.34 3.10
C ALA A 61 -8.59 3.15 2.29
N PHE A 62 -8.52 3.44 0.99
CA PHE A 62 -9.61 3.22 0.04
C PHE A 62 -9.14 2.34 -1.11
N CYS A 63 -9.92 1.31 -1.42
CA CYS A 63 -9.67 0.43 -2.56
C CYS A 63 -10.07 1.15 -3.87
N PRO A 64 -9.50 0.75 -5.02
CA PRO A 64 -9.81 1.35 -6.31
C PRO A 64 -11.30 1.35 -6.62
N ALA A 65 -12.02 0.26 -6.32
CA ALA A 65 -13.45 0.17 -6.57
C ALA A 65 -14.25 1.27 -5.85
N CYS A 66 -14.00 1.48 -4.56
CA CYS A 66 -14.69 2.54 -3.81
C CYS A 66 -14.31 3.95 -4.26
N MET A 67 -13.12 4.13 -4.83
CA MET A 67 -12.73 5.42 -5.39
C MET A 67 -13.38 5.69 -6.75
N GLU A 68 -13.48 4.66 -7.60
CA GLU A 68 -14.12 4.75 -8.92
C GLU A 68 -15.64 4.96 -8.82
N GLU A 69 -16.30 4.49 -7.75
CA GLU A 69 -17.73 4.75 -7.51
C GLU A 69 -18.05 6.21 -7.11
N THR A 70 -17.04 7.07 -6.98
CA THR A 70 -17.20 8.48 -6.60
C THR A 70 -17.29 9.45 -7.79
N ASP A 71 -17.27 8.95 -9.04
CA ASP A 71 -17.40 9.75 -10.28
C ASP A 71 -18.84 9.76 -10.84
#